data_AF-A0A8K0JGN7-F1
#
_entry.id   AF-A0A8K0JGN7-F1
#
_cell.length_a   1.000
_cell.length_b   1.000
_cell.length_c   1.000
_cell.angle_alpha   90.00
_cell.angle_beta   90.00
_cell.angle_gamma   90.00
#
_symmetry.space_group_name_H-M   'P 1'
#
loop_
_entity.id
_entity.type
_entity.pdbx_description
1 polymer ?
#
loop_
_entity_poly.entity_id
_entity_poly.type
_entity_poly.pdbx_seq_one_letter_code
_entity_poly.pdbx_strand_id
1 'polypeptide(L)'
;MVYYPARPAPTGRLTQTVTIGPNSDRPLTVHRIAMAPLSRFRNDPDTLAPTDMAVEYYGQRANKGGLMITESTVISEEAGGYPNAPGIYSEEQVFRWRKITDAVHAKGGYIWLQLGALGRANGGHFPHIPIVAPSPNPIRGVHPATLSTDTPDSRQMAEEDIERYLRSYTSAAANAKRAGFDGVEILGGNGYLIDQFTQSVSNKRTDSWGGPVENRIKFGLRALEAVAQVFGQEKVGIRLSPWGRHQDMLEEDPYATFVPFVKAIVKQHPELGYIHLVEAQSSWSGMEADKNVGEGIVESNDIFRAIIRRQDTSAFTSPSDYARSSPRIESPSEENPTVILSASGHTPEDVAEWVERTGDVAVFGRYFIANPDLPARVFEGLPVNHYDRPTFYSAGPRGYTDLLTYAEEQERRGDGRQ
;
A
#
# COMPACT_ATOMS: atom_id res chain seq x y z
N MET A 1 -10.25 -22.15 -17.49
CA MET A 1 -10.51 -20.78 -16.98
C MET A 1 -11.99 -20.48 -17.18
N VAL A 2 -12.70 -20.13 -16.11
CA VAL A 2 -14.05 -19.55 -16.20
C VAL A 2 -13.86 -18.06 -16.49
N TYR A 3 -14.56 -17.48 -17.46
CA TYR A 3 -14.48 -16.06 -17.78
C TYR A 3 -15.79 -15.38 -17.41
N TYR A 4 -15.70 -14.16 -16.87
CA TYR A 4 -16.86 -13.28 -16.78
C TYR A 4 -17.21 -12.72 -18.17
N PRO A 5 -18.51 -12.53 -18.50
CA PRO A 5 -18.91 -11.99 -19.80
C PRO A 5 -18.44 -10.54 -19.98
N ALA A 6 -18.21 -10.15 -21.25
CA ALA A 6 -17.87 -8.78 -21.63
C ALA A 6 -18.97 -7.78 -21.24
N ARG A 7 -18.57 -6.54 -20.93
CA ARG A 7 -19.44 -5.49 -20.37
C ARG A 7 -19.37 -4.21 -21.19
N PRO A 8 -20.36 -3.31 -21.09
CA PRO A 8 -20.24 -1.96 -21.65
C PRO A 8 -19.03 -1.23 -21.05
N ALA A 9 -18.32 -0.46 -21.88
CA ALA A 9 -17.25 0.40 -21.41
C ALA A 9 -17.77 1.41 -20.36
N PRO A 10 -17.04 1.64 -19.26
CA PRO A 10 -17.48 2.55 -18.21
C PRO A 10 -17.45 4.01 -18.67
N THR A 11 -18.28 4.85 -18.03
CA THR A 11 -18.31 6.30 -18.18
C THR A 11 -18.10 6.98 -16.81
N GLY A 12 -18.13 8.32 -16.76
CA GLY A 12 -18.06 9.06 -15.50
C GLY A 12 -16.64 9.27 -14.99
N ARG A 13 -16.47 9.38 -13.66
CA ARG A 13 -15.18 9.71 -13.05
C ARG A 13 -14.09 8.70 -13.39
N LEU A 14 -14.43 7.42 -13.58
CA LEU A 14 -13.46 6.34 -13.81
C LEU A 14 -12.56 6.59 -15.03
N THR A 15 -13.10 7.19 -16.09
CA THR A 15 -12.35 7.48 -17.33
C THR A 15 -11.62 8.81 -17.30
N GLN A 16 -11.78 9.59 -16.23
CA GLN A 16 -11.07 10.85 -16.02
C GLN A 16 -9.71 10.59 -15.35
N THR A 17 -8.73 11.42 -15.66
CA THR A 17 -7.43 11.40 -15.00
C THR A 17 -7.45 12.21 -13.70
N VAL A 18 -6.47 11.96 -12.84
CA VAL A 18 -6.17 12.73 -11.63
C VAL A 18 -4.71 13.14 -11.67
N THR A 19 -4.39 14.32 -11.15
CA THR A 19 -3.01 14.78 -11.02
C THR A 19 -2.52 14.55 -9.59
N ILE A 20 -1.44 13.78 -9.43
CA ILE A 20 -0.70 13.66 -8.16
C ILE A 20 0.39 14.73 -8.15
N GLY A 21 0.47 15.48 -7.05
CA GLY A 21 1.47 16.53 -6.87
C GLY A 21 1.38 17.66 -7.92
N PRO A 22 0.23 18.34 -8.10
CA PRO A 22 0.08 19.43 -9.08
C PRO A 22 1.06 20.58 -8.87
N ASN A 23 1.50 20.80 -7.63
CA ASN A 23 2.46 21.85 -7.26
C ASN A 23 3.92 21.37 -7.31
N SER A 24 4.17 20.14 -7.78
CA SER A 24 5.51 19.60 -7.94
C SER A 24 6.19 20.10 -9.21
N ASP A 25 7.52 19.96 -9.27
CA ASP A 25 8.31 20.18 -10.48
C ASP A 25 7.94 19.24 -11.65
N ARG A 26 7.33 18.09 -11.35
CA ARG A 26 6.89 17.09 -12.33
C ARG A 26 5.61 16.40 -11.86
N PRO A 27 4.43 17.02 -12.07
CA PRO A 27 3.15 16.44 -11.71
C PRO A 27 2.87 15.15 -12.47
N LEU A 28 2.21 14.19 -11.84
CA LEU A 28 1.87 12.90 -12.47
C LEU A 28 0.38 12.88 -12.83
N THR A 29 0.07 12.81 -14.12
CA THR A 29 -1.31 12.60 -14.58
C THR A 29 -1.59 11.11 -14.68
N VAL A 30 -2.38 10.58 -13.73
CA VAL A 30 -2.69 9.16 -13.61
C VAL A 30 -4.14 8.87 -13.98
N HIS A 31 -4.42 7.70 -14.53
CA HIS A 31 -5.78 7.16 -14.59
C HIS A 31 -6.16 6.50 -13.27
N ARG A 32 -7.45 6.19 -13.07
CA ARG A 32 -7.98 5.79 -11.75
C ARG A 32 -7.88 4.31 -11.41
N ILE A 33 -7.14 3.51 -12.18
CA ILE A 33 -6.80 2.13 -11.83
C ILE A 33 -5.31 2.09 -11.44
N ALA A 34 -4.98 1.64 -10.23
CA ALA A 34 -3.60 1.54 -9.76
C ALA A 34 -3.27 0.13 -9.25
N MET A 35 -2.00 -0.27 -9.36
CA MET A 35 -1.52 -1.55 -8.85
C MET A 35 -1.15 -1.42 -7.38
N ALA A 36 -1.73 -2.29 -6.54
CA ALA A 36 -1.42 -2.36 -5.13
C ALA A 36 0.04 -2.80 -4.87
N PRO A 37 0.59 -2.46 -3.70
CA PRO A 37 1.82 -3.06 -3.21
C PRO A 37 1.60 -4.53 -2.87
N LEU A 38 2.37 -5.42 -3.50
CA LEU A 38 2.16 -6.87 -3.47
C LEU A 38 3.48 -7.61 -3.27
N SER A 39 3.85 -7.98 -2.04
CA SER A 39 5.02 -8.83 -1.79
C SER A 39 4.95 -10.13 -2.58
N ARG A 40 5.98 -10.43 -3.38
CA ARG A 40 6.02 -11.63 -4.23
C ARG A 40 7.19 -12.56 -3.92
N PHE A 41 8.17 -12.15 -3.11
CA PHE A 41 9.30 -12.99 -2.68
C PHE A 41 10.08 -13.64 -3.85
N ARG A 42 10.37 -12.87 -4.91
CA ARG A 42 11.10 -13.33 -6.11
C ARG A 42 12.37 -12.52 -6.39
N ASN A 43 12.91 -11.92 -5.34
CA ASN A 43 14.19 -11.22 -5.38
C ASN A 43 15.32 -12.20 -5.07
N ASP A 44 16.57 -11.77 -5.24
CA ASP A 44 17.73 -12.59 -4.87
C ASP A 44 17.68 -12.96 -3.38
N PRO A 45 17.90 -14.23 -2.98
CA PRO A 45 17.79 -14.64 -1.58
C PRO A 45 18.90 -14.07 -0.69
N ASP A 46 20.07 -13.74 -1.26
CA ASP A 46 21.25 -13.31 -0.51
C ASP A 46 21.36 -11.78 -0.50
N THR A 47 21.28 -11.17 -1.70
CA THR A 47 21.44 -9.71 -1.84
C THR A 47 20.13 -8.96 -1.66
N LEU A 48 18.98 -9.65 -1.68
CA LEU A 48 17.65 -9.07 -1.68
C LEU A 48 17.42 -8.08 -2.84
N ALA A 49 18.25 -8.15 -3.88
CA ALA A 49 18.12 -7.28 -5.05
C ALA A 49 17.07 -7.83 -6.02
N PRO A 50 16.29 -6.95 -6.69
CA PRO A 50 15.36 -7.39 -7.71
C PRO A 50 16.01 -8.20 -8.84
N THR A 51 15.32 -9.25 -9.28
CA THR A 51 15.75 -10.12 -10.38
C THR A 51 15.28 -9.61 -11.73
N ASP A 52 15.77 -10.18 -12.83
CA ASP A 52 15.28 -9.82 -14.17
C ASP A 52 13.79 -10.20 -14.38
N MET A 53 13.28 -11.21 -13.64
CA MET A 53 11.85 -11.50 -13.62
C MET A 53 11.03 -10.34 -13.04
N ALA A 54 11.57 -9.59 -12.07
CA ALA A 54 10.88 -8.43 -11.53
C ALA A 54 10.78 -7.29 -12.56
N VAL A 55 11.82 -7.12 -13.39
CA VAL A 55 11.80 -6.17 -14.53
C VAL A 55 10.68 -6.54 -15.50
N GLU A 56 10.58 -7.82 -15.87
CA GLU A 56 9.49 -8.31 -16.72
C GLU A 56 8.12 -8.15 -16.05
N TYR A 57 7.99 -8.51 -14.78
CA TYR A 57 6.74 -8.46 -14.03
C TYR A 57 6.12 -7.06 -13.98
N TYR A 58 6.92 -6.05 -13.62
CA TYR A 58 6.47 -4.66 -13.60
C TYR A 58 6.30 -4.11 -15.02
N GLY A 59 7.19 -4.49 -15.95
CA GLY A 59 7.08 -4.12 -17.36
C GLY A 59 5.79 -4.62 -18.01
N GLN A 60 5.33 -5.83 -17.69
CA GLN A 60 4.05 -6.38 -18.17
C GLN A 60 2.84 -5.56 -17.70
N ARG A 61 2.92 -4.96 -16.50
CA ARG A 61 1.83 -4.20 -15.86
C ARG A 61 1.86 -2.71 -16.17
N ALA A 62 2.98 -2.21 -16.68
CA ALA A 62 3.15 -0.83 -17.06
C ALA A 62 2.32 -0.48 -18.31
N ASN A 63 1.59 0.62 -18.21
CA ASN A 63 0.79 1.18 -19.28
C ASN A 63 0.67 2.70 -19.09
N LYS A 64 0.33 3.42 -20.15
CA LYS A 64 0.36 4.89 -20.16
C LYS A 64 -0.59 5.48 -19.11
N GLY A 65 -0.05 6.25 -18.17
CA GLY A 65 -0.84 6.88 -17.10
C GLY A 65 -1.19 5.94 -15.94
N GLY A 66 -0.71 4.69 -15.95
CA GLY A 66 -0.91 3.74 -14.86
C GLY A 66 0.04 3.99 -13.70
N LEU A 67 -0.49 4.06 -12.48
CA LEU A 67 0.28 4.12 -11.25
C LEU A 67 0.48 2.71 -10.68
N MET A 68 1.71 2.37 -10.35
CA MET A 68 2.05 1.14 -9.64
C MET A 68 2.76 1.45 -8.33
N ILE A 69 2.40 0.74 -7.28
CA ILE A 69 3.16 0.73 -6.03
C ILE A 69 3.88 -0.62 -5.95
N THR A 70 5.19 -0.58 -5.68
CA THR A 70 6.01 -1.80 -5.61
C THR A 70 5.56 -2.74 -4.49
N GLU A 71 6.09 -3.96 -4.49
CA GLU A 71 6.12 -4.74 -3.27
C GLU A 71 6.80 -3.99 -2.12
N SER A 72 6.41 -4.34 -0.87
CA SER A 72 7.02 -3.75 0.33
C SER A 72 8.52 -4.01 0.31
N THR A 73 9.30 -2.93 0.36
CA THR A 73 10.75 -2.94 0.21
C THR A 73 11.38 -2.46 1.51
N VAL A 74 12.29 -3.26 2.06
CA VAL A 74 12.86 -3.01 3.39
C VAL A 74 13.89 -1.87 3.33
N ILE A 75 13.77 -0.94 4.28
CA ILE A 75 14.54 0.33 4.28
C ILE A 75 16.01 0.16 4.69
N SER A 76 16.35 -0.94 5.35
CA SER A 76 17.69 -1.28 5.81
C SER A 76 17.75 -2.78 6.09
N GLU A 77 18.95 -3.34 6.20
CA GLU A 77 19.15 -4.74 6.59
C GLU A 77 18.44 -5.06 7.91
N GLU A 78 18.64 -4.24 8.95
CA GLU A 78 18.03 -4.44 10.28
C GLU A 78 16.49 -4.28 10.29
N ALA A 79 15.90 -3.64 9.28
CA ALA A 79 14.45 -3.50 9.13
C ALA A 79 13.81 -4.70 8.39
N GLY A 80 14.63 -5.59 7.84
CA GLY A 80 14.23 -6.79 7.10
C GLY A 80 13.97 -7.99 8.01
N GLY A 81 13.91 -9.19 7.42
CA GLY A 81 13.56 -10.41 8.16
C GLY A 81 13.00 -11.58 7.34
N TYR A 82 12.86 -11.42 6.02
CA TYR A 82 12.38 -12.47 5.12
C TYR A 82 13.32 -12.66 3.92
N PRO A 83 13.65 -13.92 3.57
CA PRO A 83 14.34 -14.23 2.31
C PRO A 83 13.52 -13.75 1.11
N ASN A 84 14.22 -13.33 0.04
CA ASN A 84 13.63 -12.92 -1.23
C ASN A 84 12.67 -11.71 -1.18
N ALA A 85 12.46 -11.06 -0.02
CA ALA A 85 11.83 -9.75 0.07
C ALA A 85 12.85 -8.68 -0.37
N PRO A 86 12.48 -7.65 -1.15
CA PRO A 86 13.48 -6.74 -1.68
C PRO A 86 13.93 -5.69 -0.67
N GLY A 87 15.17 -5.22 -0.83
CA GLY A 87 15.75 -4.08 -0.11
C GLY A 87 16.01 -2.86 -1.00
N ILE A 88 16.33 -1.72 -0.37
CA ILE A 88 16.79 -0.48 -1.03
C ILE A 88 17.89 0.24 -0.23
N TYR A 89 18.85 -0.51 0.30
CA TYR A 89 19.94 -0.03 1.14
C TYR A 89 21.35 -0.33 0.58
N SER A 90 21.45 -1.10 -0.51
CA SER A 90 22.71 -1.36 -1.22
C SER A 90 22.74 -0.78 -2.63
N GLU A 91 23.94 -0.54 -3.16
CA GLU A 91 24.14 -0.04 -4.53
C GLU A 91 23.60 -1.02 -5.59
N GLU A 92 23.75 -2.33 -5.35
CA GLU A 92 23.20 -3.36 -6.23
C GLU A 92 21.67 -3.30 -6.28
N GLN A 93 21.01 -3.17 -5.12
CA GLN A 93 19.56 -3.01 -5.04
C GLN A 93 19.10 -1.77 -5.80
N VAL A 94 19.76 -0.61 -5.61
CA VAL A 94 19.47 0.63 -6.34
C VAL A 94 19.58 0.42 -7.86
N PHE A 95 20.66 -0.21 -8.32
CA PHE A 95 20.87 -0.49 -9.74
C PHE A 95 19.79 -1.43 -10.31
N ARG A 96 19.41 -2.47 -9.57
CA ARG A 96 18.37 -3.41 -10.01
C ARG A 96 16.98 -2.78 -10.04
N TRP A 97 16.65 -1.95 -9.04
CA TRP A 97 15.41 -1.17 -9.05
C TRP A 97 15.35 -0.18 -10.22
N ARG A 98 16.47 0.43 -10.60
CA ARG A 98 16.51 1.32 -11.77
C ARG A 98 16.13 0.63 -13.08
N LYS A 99 16.51 -0.63 -13.27
CA LYS A 99 16.06 -1.40 -14.44
C LYS A 99 14.53 -1.54 -14.47
N ILE A 100 13.92 -1.69 -13.30
CA ILE A 100 12.46 -1.79 -13.17
C ILE A 100 11.81 -0.44 -13.50
N THR A 101 12.27 0.67 -12.92
CA THR A 101 11.71 1.99 -13.20
C THR A 101 11.86 2.35 -14.67
N ASP A 102 13.02 2.07 -15.29
CA ASP A 102 13.26 2.31 -16.71
C ASP A 102 12.27 1.52 -17.59
N ALA A 103 12.01 0.24 -17.27
CA ALA A 103 11.06 -0.59 -18.00
C ALA A 103 9.61 -0.10 -17.87
N VAL A 104 9.23 0.44 -16.70
CA VAL A 104 7.92 1.04 -16.47
C VAL A 104 7.76 2.35 -17.24
N HIS A 105 8.75 3.24 -17.13
CA HIS A 105 8.75 4.55 -17.77
C HIS A 105 8.76 4.44 -19.30
N ALA A 106 9.42 3.42 -19.86
CA ALA A 106 9.39 3.13 -21.30
C ALA A 106 7.98 2.88 -21.85
N LYS A 107 7.03 2.46 -21.01
CA LYS A 107 5.61 2.27 -21.37
C LYS A 107 4.70 3.41 -20.92
N GLY A 108 5.28 4.51 -20.40
CA GLY A 108 4.55 5.68 -19.92
C GLY A 108 3.79 5.46 -18.61
N GLY A 109 4.14 4.42 -17.86
CA GLY A 109 3.62 4.20 -16.51
C GLY A 109 4.42 4.96 -15.46
N TYR A 110 3.88 5.04 -14.25
CA TYR A 110 4.53 5.58 -13.07
C TYR A 110 4.69 4.49 -12.01
N ILE A 111 5.76 4.56 -11.22
CA ILE A 111 6.03 3.59 -10.16
C ILE A 111 6.56 4.27 -8.90
N TRP A 112 5.99 3.88 -7.76
CA TRP A 112 6.33 4.37 -6.44
C TRP A 112 6.84 3.22 -5.58
N LEU A 113 7.96 3.44 -4.87
CA LEU A 113 8.54 2.42 -4.00
C LEU A 113 7.85 2.43 -2.63
N GLN A 114 7.30 1.29 -2.21
CA GLN A 114 6.79 1.16 -0.84
C GLN A 114 7.92 0.87 0.14
N LEU A 115 8.13 1.78 1.09
CA LEU A 115 9.13 1.71 2.16
C LEU A 115 8.55 1.06 3.41
N GLY A 116 9.12 -0.08 3.81
CA GLY A 116 8.64 -0.88 4.95
C GLY A 116 9.72 -1.22 5.97
N ALA A 117 9.29 -1.41 7.21
CA ALA A 117 10.06 -2.00 8.29
C ALA A 117 9.18 -3.01 9.03
N LEU A 118 9.69 -4.22 9.26
CA LEU A 118 8.84 -5.33 9.73
C LEU A 118 8.41 -5.16 11.19
N GLY A 119 9.32 -4.71 12.06
CA GLY A 119 9.06 -4.67 13.50
C GLY A 119 8.85 -6.08 14.08
N ARG A 120 7.85 -6.27 14.97
CA ARG A 120 7.50 -7.61 15.53
C ARG A 120 7.02 -8.64 14.49
N ALA A 121 6.77 -8.19 13.26
CA ALA A 121 6.47 -9.05 12.11
C ALA A 121 7.71 -9.74 11.54
N ASN A 122 8.92 -9.39 11.99
CA ASN A 122 10.14 -10.04 11.52
C ASN A 122 10.08 -11.52 11.94
N GLY A 123 9.84 -12.41 10.97
CA GLY A 123 9.62 -13.84 11.22
C GLY A 123 10.86 -14.61 11.67
N GLY A 124 11.96 -13.95 12.00
CA GLY A 124 13.16 -14.56 12.60
C GLY A 124 13.99 -15.41 11.65
N HIS A 125 13.81 -15.27 10.32
CA HIS A 125 14.56 -16.05 9.33
C HIS A 125 16.06 -15.72 9.31
N PHE A 126 16.43 -14.53 9.78
CA PHE A 126 17.81 -14.06 9.88
C PHE A 126 18.20 -13.87 11.35
N PRO A 127 18.84 -14.87 12.00
CA PRO A 127 19.07 -14.86 13.44
C PRO A 127 19.97 -13.72 13.96
N HIS A 128 20.75 -13.09 13.08
CA HIS A 128 21.62 -11.97 13.40
C HIS A 128 20.88 -10.62 13.44
N ILE A 129 19.67 -10.54 12.90
CA ILE A 129 18.86 -9.33 12.91
C ILE A 129 18.01 -9.32 14.18
N PRO A 130 18.18 -8.33 15.07
CA PRO A 130 17.35 -8.21 16.25
C PRO A 130 15.91 -7.85 15.86
N ILE A 131 14.95 -8.51 16.48
CA ILE A 131 13.53 -8.23 16.26
C ILE A 131 13.12 -7.13 17.24
N VAL A 132 12.65 -6.02 16.70
CA VAL A 132 12.32 -4.82 17.48
C VAL A 132 10.88 -4.40 17.27
N ALA A 133 10.30 -3.74 18.27
CA ALA A 133 8.93 -3.26 18.24
C ALA A 133 8.77 -2.09 19.22
N PRO A 134 7.66 -1.31 19.17
CA PRO A 134 7.38 -0.34 20.21
C PRO A 134 7.29 -0.97 21.61
N SER A 135 6.87 -2.24 21.72
CA SER A 135 6.77 -2.99 22.98
C SER A 135 7.04 -4.48 22.75
N PRO A 136 7.46 -5.24 23.78
CA PRO A 136 7.77 -6.66 23.64
C PRO A 136 6.48 -7.47 23.72
N ASN A 137 5.72 -7.52 22.63
CA ASN A 137 4.47 -8.28 22.56
C ASN A 137 4.38 -9.13 21.29
N PRO A 138 4.26 -10.47 21.42
CA PRO A 138 4.13 -11.37 20.28
C PRO A 138 2.83 -11.13 19.52
N ILE A 139 2.82 -11.47 18.23
CA ILE A 139 1.60 -11.50 17.41
C ILE A 139 0.85 -12.78 17.79
N ARG A 140 -0.42 -12.65 18.20
CA ARG A 140 -1.26 -13.81 18.49
C ARG A 140 -1.81 -14.44 17.20
N GLY A 141 -1.98 -15.75 17.24
CA GLY A 141 -2.52 -16.53 16.11
C GLY A 141 -1.46 -17.04 15.15
N VAL A 142 -1.89 -17.59 14.03
CA VAL A 142 -0.99 -18.20 13.04
C VAL A 142 -0.32 -17.12 12.20
N HIS A 143 1.00 -16.99 12.33
CA HIS A 143 1.82 -16.12 11.51
C HIS A 143 1.74 -16.58 10.04
N PRO A 144 1.34 -15.71 9.09
CA PRO A 144 0.97 -16.14 7.74
C PRO A 144 2.14 -16.57 6.86
N ALA A 145 3.37 -16.09 7.12
CA ALA A 145 4.57 -16.54 6.39
C ALA A 145 5.16 -17.86 6.92
N THR A 146 5.19 -18.05 8.24
CA THR A 146 5.77 -19.25 8.88
C THR A 146 4.73 -20.35 9.13
N LEU A 147 3.44 -20.04 8.98
CA LEU A 147 2.31 -20.91 9.34
C LEU A 147 2.37 -21.40 10.81
N SER A 148 3.05 -20.65 11.68
CA SER A 148 3.30 -21.00 13.08
C SER A 148 2.58 -20.05 14.03
N THR A 149 2.16 -20.55 15.19
CA THR A 149 1.71 -19.70 16.32
C THR A 149 2.87 -19.12 17.14
N ASP A 150 4.08 -19.62 16.91
CA ASP A 150 5.28 -19.14 17.57
C ASP A 150 5.78 -17.90 16.81
N THR A 151 5.56 -16.72 17.39
CA THR A 151 6.20 -15.50 16.92
C THR A 151 7.45 -15.24 17.74
N PRO A 152 8.60 -14.93 17.10
CA PRO A 152 9.81 -14.66 17.83
C PRO A 152 9.66 -13.48 18.81
N ASP A 153 10.40 -13.54 19.91
CA ASP A 153 10.42 -12.46 20.88
C ASP A 153 10.94 -11.18 20.26
N SER A 154 10.22 -10.08 20.50
CA SER A 154 10.63 -8.74 20.11
C SER A 154 11.14 -7.96 21.31
N ARG A 155 12.16 -7.12 21.08
CA ARG A 155 12.66 -6.17 22.07
C ARG A 155 12.00 -4.80 21.88
N GLN A 156 11.66 -4.13 22.97
CA GLN A 156 11.28 -2.71 22.92
C GLN A 156 12.40 -1.85 22.31
N MET A 157 12.08 -1.08 21.28
CA MET A 157 13.01 -0.12 20.68
C MET A 157 13.44 0.94 21.71
N ALA A 158 14.74 1.19 21.80
CA ALA A 158 15.27 2.35 22.51
C ALA A 158 15.14 3.62 21.67
N GLU A 159 15.39 4.79 22.25
CA GLU A 159 15.40 6.08 21.51
C GLU A 159 16.37 6.00 20.32
N GLU A 160 17.54 5.40 20.54
CA GLU A 160 18.59 5.27 19.52
C GLU A 160 18.18 4.35 18.37
N ASP A 161 17.33 3.34 18.65
CA ASP A 161 16.74 2.49 17.62
C ASP A 161 15.75 3.31 16.76
N ILE A 162 14.90 4.09 17.42
CA ILE A 162 13.90 4.93 16.74
C ILE A 162 14.59 5.93 15.81
N GLU A 163 15.58 6.66 16.32
CA GLU A 163 16.34 7.60 15.52
C GLU A 163 17.11 6.94 14.36
N ARG A 164 17.61 5.71 14.57
CA ARG A 164 18.29 4.96 13.51
C ARG A 164 17.33 4.53 12.40
N TYR A 165 16.14 4.02 12.74
CA TYR A 165 15.13 3.66 11.74
C TYR A 165 14.62 4.87 10.97
N LEU A 166 14.45 6.03 11.62
CA LEU A 166 14.10 7.28 10.94
C LEU A 166 15.18 7.70 9.92
N ARG A 167 16.48 7.57 10.27
CA ARG A 167 17.58 7.76 9.29
C ARG A 167 17.57 6.73 8.16
N SER A 168 17.18 5.49 8.44
CA SER A 168 17.01 4.46 7.40
C SER A 168 15.89 4.82 6.43
N TYR A 169 14.77 5.40 6.89
CA TYR A 169 13.73 5.93 5.99
C TYR A 169 14.28 7.03 5.08
N THR A 170 15.04 8.00 5.60
CA THR A 170 15.71 9.05 4.79
C THR A 170 16.65 8.44 3.76
N SER A 171 17.48 7.48 4.16
CA SER A 171 18.47 6.84 3.28
C SER A 171 17.81 6.01 2.18
N ALA A 172 16.77 5.24 2.53
CA ALA A 172 15.96 4.47 1.60
C ALA A 172 15.24 5.37 0.59
N ALA A 173 14.72 6.52 1.03
CA ALA A 173 14.14 7.52 0.14
C ALA A 173 15.20 8.09 -0.83
N ALA A 174 16.39 8.44 -0.35
CA ALA A 174 17.46 8.93 -1.22
C ALA A 174 17.85 7.88 -2.28
N ASN A 175 17.92 6.61 -1.88
CA ASN A 175 18.19 5.50 -2.78
C ASN A 175 17.06 5.25 -3.79
N ALA A 176 15.80 5.37 -3.37
CA ALA A 176 14.65 5.30 -4.28
C ALA A 176 14.71 6.41 -5.34
N LYS A 177 15.07 7.63 -4.94
CA LYS A 177 15.24 8.76 -5.87
C LYS A 177 16.35 8.49 -6.89
N ARG A 178 17.48 7.93 -6.44
CA ARG A 178 18.59 7.49 -7.31
C ARG A 178 18.21 6.34 -8.25
N ALA A 179 17.32 5.46 -7.80
CA ALA A 179 16.78 4.38 -8.60
C ALA A 179 15.76 4.86 -9.64
N GLY A 180 15.30 6.11 -9.59
CA GLY A 180 14.40 6.69 -10.60
C GLY A 180 12.91 6.50 -10.30
N PHE A 181 12.52 6.24 -9.05
CA PHE A 181 11.10 6.20 -8.69
C PHE A 181 10.44 7.58 -8.80
N ASP A 182 9.17 7.60 -9.17
CA ASP A 182 8.36 8.82 -9.28
C ASP A 182 7.96 9.39 -7.90
N GLY A 183 7.98 8.53 -6.88
CA GLY A 183 7.71 8.87 -5.49
C GLY A 183 7.90 7.66 -4.56
N VAL A 184 7.58 7.84 -3.28
CA VAL A 184 7.66 6.79 -2.26
C VAL A 184 6.36 6.69 -1.46
N GLU A 185 5.97 5.46 -1.12
CA GLU A 185 4.86 5.19 -0.20
C GLU A 185 5.41 4.66 1.12
N ILE A 186 5.06 5.28 2.24
CA ILE A 186 5.34 4.72 3.56
C ILE A 186 4.30 3.66 3.90
N LEU A 187 4.76 2.47 4.30
CA LEU A 187 3.90 1.42 4.86
C LEU A 187 3.53 1.74 6.31
N GLY A 188 2.42 2.46 6.48
CA GLY A 188 1.84 2.86 7.78
C GLY A 188 0.71 1.96 8.28
N GLY A 189 0.56 0.75 7.74
CA GLY A 189 -0.53 -0.17 8.04
C GLY A 189 -0.12 -1.64 8.03
N ASN A 190 -1.11 -2.52 8.06
CA ASN A 190 -1.02 -3.98 8.03
C ASN A 190 -0.19 -4.59 9.17
N GLY A 191 -0.08 -3.90 10.31
CA GLY A 191 0.65 -4.38 11.48
C GLY A 191 2.16 -4.38 11.36
N TYR A 192 2.73 -3.60 10.45
CA TYR A 192 4.16 -3.35 10.37
C TYR A 192 4.59 -2.18 11.25
N LEU A 193 5.88 -1.85 11.31
CA LEU A 193 6.45 -1.05 12.41
C LEU A 193 5.70 0.26 12.72
N ILE A 194 5.36 1.06 11.71
CA ILE A 194 4.62 2.32 11.93
C ILE A 194 3.22 2.06 12.51
N ASP A 195 2.52 1.04 12.03
CA ASP A 195 1.21 0.65 12.52
C ASP A 195 1.30 0.09 13.96
N GLN A 196 2.37 -0.66 14.25
CA GLN A 196 2.69 -1.13 15.60
C GLN A 196 2.84 0.04 16.57
N PHE A 197 3.54 1.11 16.20
CA PHE A 197 3.65 2.32 17.03
C PHE A 197 2.29 3.03 17.17
N THR A 198 1.51 3.08 16.10
CA THR A 198 0.25 3.84 16.01
C THR A 198 -0.84 3.27 16.92
N GLN A 199 -0.99 1.95 16.97
CA GLN A 199 -2.12 1.32 17.64
C GLN A 199 -1.82 0.91 19.08
N SER A 200 -2.75 1.19 19.99
CA SER A 200 -2.64 0.88 21.42
C SER A 200 -2.59 -0.62 21.71
N VAL A 201 -3.15 -1.46 20.82
CA VAL A 201 -3.06 -2.93 20.93
C VAL A 201 -1.63 -3.44 20.87
N SER A 202 -0.77 -2.76 20.11
CA SER A 202 0.64 -3.11 19.96
C SER A 202 1.57 -2.24 20.83
N ASN A 203 1.37 -0.92 20.85
CA ASN A 203 2.22 0.00 21.58
C ASN A 203 1.79 0.14 23.06
N LYS A 204 2.57 -0.44 23.96
CA LYS A 204 2.39 -0.40 25.43
C LYS A 204 3.39 0.52 26.14
N ARG A 205 4.10 1.38 25.39
CA ARG A 205 5.11 2.28 25.97
C ARG A 205 4.46 3.33 26.87
N THR A 206 5.22 3.78 27.84
CA THR A 206 4.85 4.84 28.78
C THR A 206 5.70 6.10 28.62
N ASP A 207 6.64 6.10 27.67
CA ASP A 207 7.48 7.24 27.33
C ASP A 207 6.82 8.12 26.25
N SER A 208 7.59 9.04 25.66
CA SER A 208 7.09 10.00 24.67
C SER A 208 6.66 9.37 23.33
N TRP A 209 6.76 8.04 23.18
CA TRP A 209 6.38 7.29 21.99
C TRP A 209 5.15 6.40 22.20
N GLY A 210 4.55 6.39 23.40
CA GLY A 210 3.32 5.65 23.68
C GLY A 210 2.37 6.38 24.63
N GLY A 211 1.34 5.66 25.09
CA GLY A 211 0.26 6.24 25.87
C GLY A 211 -0.70 7.04 24.97
N PRO A 212 -0.86 8.37 25.16
CA PRO A 212 -1.77 9.20 24.35
C PRO A 212 -1.56 9.07 22.84
N VAL A 213 -2.63 9.27 22.05
CA VAL A 213 -2.61 9.08 20.59
C VAL A 213 -1.55 9.96 19.92
N GLU A 214 -1.32 11.16 20.42
CA GLU A 214 -0.33 12.13 19.92
C GLU A 214 1.10 11.58 19.99
N ASN A 215 1.40 10.76 21.01
CA ASN A 215 2.69 10.10 21.15
C ASN A 215 2.79 8.87 20.22
N ARG A 216 1.71 8.11 20.09
CA ARG A 216 1.66 6.89 19.27
C ARG A 216 1.85 7.17 17.77
N ILE A 217 1.22 8.23 17.26
CA ILE A 217 1.32 8.61 15.84
C ILE A 217 2.64 9.31 15.48
N LYS A 218 3.43 9.71 16.49
CA LYS A 218 4.66 10.50 16.33
C LYS A 218 5.68 9.82 15.43
N PHE A 219 5.87 8.50 15.56
CA PHE A 219 6.82 7.76 14.74
C PHE A 219 6.44 7.80 13.26
N GLY A 220 5.18 7.57 12.92
CA GLY A 220 4.68 7.65 11.55
C GLY A 220 4.81 9.07 10.95
N LEU A 221 4.49 10.11 11.73
CA LEU A 221 4.65 11.50 11.30
C LEU A 221 6.13 11.87 11.07
N ARG A 222 7.04 11.43 11.95
CA ARG A 222 8.47 11.68 11.77
C ARG A 222 9.05 10.91 10.58
N ALA A 223 8.54 9.71 10.28
CA ALA A 223 8.92 8.98 9.07
C ALA A 223 8.45 9.70 7.80
N LEU A 224 7.22 10.23 7.80
CA LEU A 224 6.69 11.07 6.71
C LEU A 224 7.55 12.31 6.47
N GLU A 225 7.88 13.05 7.52
CA GLU A 225 8.77 14.22 7.44
C GLU A 225 10.15 13.82 6.88
N ALA A 226 10.74 12.73 7.38
CA ALA A 226 12.06 12.25 6.98
C ALA A 226 12.16 11.91 5.48
N VAL A 227 11.10 11.37 4.87
CA VAL A 227 11.08 11.08 3.43
C VAL A 227 10.65 12.30 2.60
N ALA A 228 9.76 13.16 3.13
CA ALA A 228 9.32 14.39 2.48
C ALA A 228 10.47 15.38 2.30
N GLN A 229 11.40 15.45 3.25
CA GLN A 229 12.63 16.25 3.10
C GLN A 229 13.53 15.81 1.93
N VAL A 230 13.36 14.58 1.42
CA VAL A 230 14.14 14.04 0.30
C VAL A 230 13.40 14.15 -1.04
N PHE A 231 12.10 13.82 -1.06
CA PHE A 231 11.29 13.74 -2.27
C PHE A 231 10.47 15.00 -2.58
N GLY A 232 10.17 15.81 -1.58
CA GLY A 232 9.03 16.74 -1.60
C GLY A 232 7.73 16.01 -1.22
N GLN A 233 6.88 16.63 -0.41
CA GLN A 233 5.65 16.01 0.11
C GLN A 233 4.71 15.56 -1.03
N GLU A 234 4.70 16.27 -2.16
CA GLU A 234 3.97 15.97 -3.39
C GLU A 234 4.23 14.56 -3.98
N LYS A 235 5.37 13.97 -3.64
CA LYS A 235 5.89 12.69 -4.14
C LYS A 235 6.05 11.67 -3.02
N VAL A 236 5.35 11.92 -1.90
CA VAL A 236 5.27 11.04 -0.76
C VAL A 236 3.82 10.66 -0.53
N GLY A 237 3.62 9.38 -0.22
CA GLY A 237 2.33 8.84 0.16
C GLY A 237 2.45 8.01 1.42
N ILE A 238 1.33 7.74 2.07
CA ILE A 238 1.26 6.84 3.21
C ILE A 238 0.08 5.88 3.07
N ARG A 239 0.33 4.60 3.34
CA ARG A 239 -0.69 3.57 3.35
C ARG A 239 -1.14 3.27 4.78
N LEU A 240 -2.45 3.32 5.02
CA LEU A 240 -3.08 3.08 6.32
C LEU A 240 -4.12 1.96 6.22
N SER A 241 -4.29 1.20 7.29
CA SER A 241 -5.29 0.14 7.39
C SER A 241 -6.08 0.23 8.72
N PRO A 242 -6.96 1.23 8.88
CA PRO A 242 -7.64 1.49 10.15
C PRO A 242 -8.41 0.28 10.70
N TRP A 243 -8.93 -0.55 9.78
CA TRP A 243 -9.78 -1.71 10.06
C TRP A 243 -9.00 -3.04 10.02
N GLY A 244 -7.68 -2.98 9.83
CA GLY A 244 -6.86 -4.16 9.58
C GLY A 244 -6.68 -5.03 10.82
N ARG A 245 -7.13 -6.29 10.73
CA ARG A 245 -6.91 -7.33 11.76
C ARG A 245 -5.59 -8.11 11.57
N HIS A 246 -4.90 -7.87 10.47
CA HIS A 246 -3.68 -8.59 10.12
C HIS A 246 -2.60 -8.35 11.19
N GLN A 247 -1.89 -9.41 11.58
CA GLN A 247 -0.79 -9.37 12.56
C GLN A 247 -1.22 -8.89 13.96
N ASP A 248 -2.39 -9.36 14.42
CA ASP A 248 -2.92 -9.08 15.76
C ASP A 248 -3.01 -7.57 16.04
N MET A 249 -3.54 -6.86 15.04
CA MET A 249 -3.87 -5.44 15.07
C MET A 249 -5.39 -5.26 15.14
N LEU A 250 -5.83 -4.00 15.07
CA LEU A 250 -7.19 -3.47 15.21
C LEU A 250 -7.39 -2.84 16.60
N GLU A 251 -7.53 -1.52 16.64
CA GLU A 251 -7.99 -0.78 17.81
C GLU A 251 -9.43 -1.14 18.17
N GLU A 252 -9.78 -1.03 19.45
CA GLU A 252 -11.17 -1.17 19.90
C GLU A 252 -12.08 -0.11 19.26
N ASP A 253 -11.62 1.13 19.21
CA ASP A 253 -12.18 2.22 18.41
C ASP A 253 -11.13 2.73 17.41
N PRO A 254 -11.13 2.25 16.16
CA PRO A 254 -10.23 2.75 15.13
C PRO A 254 -10.31 4.25 14.89
N TYR A 255 -11.47 4.87 15.07
CA TYR A 255 -11.61 6.31 14.84
C TYR A 255 -10.82 7.12 15.87
N ALA A 256 -10.79 6.68 17.13
CA ALA A 256 -10.04 7.35 18.20
C ALA A 256 -8.53 7.47 17.91
N THR A 257 -7.98 6.58 17.07
CA THR A 257 -6.56 6.61 16.67
C THR A 257 -6.36 7.25 15.30
N PHE A 258 -7.12 6.80 14.29
CA PHE A 258 -6.85 7.17 12.90
C PHE A 258 -7.43 8.55 12.52
N VAL A 259 -8.48 9.05 13.18
CA VAL A 259 -8.95 10.43 12.94
C VAL A 259 -7.90 11.47 13.36
N PRO A 260 -7.34 11.43 14.59
CA PRO A 260 -6.22 12.30 14.95
C PRO A 260 -5.02 12.14 14.03
N PHE A 261 -4.69 10.91 13.61
CA PHE A 261 -3.55 10.66 12.73
C PHE A 261 -3.73 11.32 11.36
N VAL A 262 -4.86 11.08 10.67
CA VAL A 262 -5.14 11.68 9.36
C VAL A 262 -5.22 13.21 9.46
N LYS A 263 -5.80 13.77 10.52
CA LYS A 263 -5.79 15.22 10.78
C LYS A 263 -4.36 15.76 10.92
N ALA A 264 -3.49 15.05 11.65
CA ALA A 264 -2.10 15.44 11.82
C ALA A 264 -1.32 15.39 10.50
N ILE A 265 -1.53 14.35 9.68
CA ILE A 265 -0.92 14.23 8.34
C ILE A 265 -1.34 15.41 7.46
N VAL A 266 -2.64 15.67 7.30
CA VAL A 266 -3.15 16.76 6.45
C VAL A 266 -2.69 18.13 6.93
N LYS A 267 -2.53 18.31 8.25
CA LYS A 267 -2.04 19.56 8.84
C LYS A 267 -0.54 19.77 8.59
N GLN A 268 0.28 18.73 8.71
CA GLN A 268 1.75 18.81 8.60
C GLN A 268 2.23 18.74 7.15
N HIS A 269 1.50 18.00 6.30
CA HIS A 269 1.80 17.78 4.89
C HIS A 269 0.58 18.10 4.02
N PRO A 270 0.19 19.39 3.91
CA PRO A 270 -1.00 19.80 3.19
C PRO A 270 -0.96 19.50 1.67
N GLU A 271 0.22 19.23 1.11
CA GLU A 271 0.42 18.91 -0.30
C GLU A 271 0.93 17.47 -0.52
N LEU A 272 0.71 16.59 0.46
CA LEU A 272 1.08 15.18 0.37
C LEU A 272 0.54 14.57 -0.94
N GLY A 273 1.36 13.80 -1.65
CA GLY A 273 0.98 13.23 -2.95
C GLY A 273 -0.29 12.40 -2.85
N TYR A 274 -0.35 11.46 -1.90
CA TYR A 274 -1.58 10.75 -1.60
C TYR A 274 -1.65 10.14 -0.18
N ILE A 275 -2.88 9.80 0.23
CA ILE A 275 -3.14 8.86 1.33
C ILE A 275 -3.83 7.62 0.75
N HIS A 276 -3.26 6.46 1.02
CA HIS A 276 -3.73 5.17 0.54
C HIS A 276 -4.45 4.43 1.68
N LEU A 277 -5.75 4.28 1.56
CA LEU A 277 -6.60 3.64 2.56
C LEU A 277 -6.95 2.22 2.15
N VAL A 278 -6.75 1.28 3.07
CA VAL A 278 -7.32 -0.06 2.98
C VAL A 278 -8.75 -0.01 3.53
N GLU A 279 -9.72 -0.50 2.75
CA GLU A 279 -11.14 -0.45 3.11
C GLU A 279 -11.52 -1.48 4.19
N ALA A 280 -12.58 -1.16 4.95
CA ALA A 280 -13.06 -1.90 6.12
C ALA A 280 -13.32 -3.40 5.89
N GLN A 281 -13.86 -3.76 4.72
CA GLN A 281 -14.23 -5.13 4.39
C GLN A 281 -13.13 -5.91 3.65
N SER A 282 -11.88 -5.45 3.77
CA SER A 282 -10.75 -6.06 3.09
C SER A 282 -10.31 -7.37 3.75
N SER A 283 -10.29 -8.46 2.97
CA SER A 283 -9.69 -9.73 3.39
C SER A 283 -8.26 -9.85 2.83
N TRP A 284 -7.26 -9.39 3.59
CA TRP A 284 -5.83 -9.45 3.21
C TRP A 284 -5.37 -10.87 2.81
N SER A 285 -5.88 -11.89 3.51
CA SER A 285 -5.54 -13.30 3.31
C SER A 285 -6.74 -14.18 2.98
N GLY A 286 -7.90 -13.63 2.62
CA GLY A 286 -9.13 -14.41 2.45
C GLY A 286 -9.73 -14.96 3.76
N MET A 287 -9.26 -14.50 4.92
CA MET A 287 -10.03 -14.61 6.16
C MET A 287 -11.27 -13.72 6.03
N GLU A 288 -12.46 -14.28 6.31
CA GLU A 288 -13.69 -13.52 6.31
C GLU A 288 -13.59 -12.35 7.30
N ALA A 289 -14.12 -11.18 6.91
CA ALA A 289 -14.25 -10.06 7.83
C ALA A 289 -15.23 -10.49 8.93
N ASP A 290 -14.72 -10.74 10.13
CA ASP A 290 -15.56 -10.85 11.30
C ASP A 290 -16.23 -9.48 11.50
N LYS A 291 -17.56 -9.44 11.40
CA LYS A 291 -18.34 -8.23 11.07
C LYS A 291 -18.48 -7.22 12.21
N ASN A 292 -17.80 -7.44 13.34
CA ASN A 292 -18.00 -6.66 14.55
C ASN A 292 -16.69 -5.97 14.96
N VAL A 293 -16.64 -4.65 14.76
CA VAL A 293 -15.75 -3.71 15.46
C VAL A 293 -16.62 -3.01 16.51
N GLY A 294 -16.66 -3.53 17.75
CA GLY A 294 -17.47 -2.95 18.83
C GLY A 294 -18.99 -2.88 18.57
N GLU A 295 -19.79 -2.59 19.60
CA GLU A 295 -21.21 -2.31 19.41
C GLU A 295 -21.41 -0.88 18.87
N GLY A 296 -22.09 -0.74 17.72
CA GLY A 296 -22.56 0.56 17.22
C GLY A 296 -21.62 1.36 16.30
N ILE A 297 -20.41 0.85 16.03
CA ILE A 297 -19.46 1.44 15.09
C ILE A 297 -19.79 1.00 13.66
N VAL A 298 -19.85 1.95 12.73
CA VAL A 298 -19.95 1.67 11.29
C VAL A 298 -18.57 1.81 10.70
N GLU A 299 -17.99 0.70 10.24
CA GLU A 299 -16.66 0.70 9.63
C GLU A 299 -16.70 1.40 8.26
N SER A 300 -16.09 2.57 8.15
CA SER A 300 -16.02 3.32 6.90
C SER A 300 -14.84 4.28 6.87
N ASN A 301 -14.22 4.39 5.69
CA ASN A 301 -13.17 5.37 5.44
C ASN A 301 -13.69 6.77 5.09
N ASP A 302 -15.01 6.98 5.02
CA ASP A 302 -15.59 8.23 4.49
C ASP A 302 -15.26 9.45 5.36
N ILE A 303 -15.18 9.31 6.69
CA ILE A 303 -14.73 10.41 7.55
C ILE A 303 -13.26 10.77 7.28
N PHE A 304 -12.40 9.79 6.98
CA PHE A 304 -11.01 10.06 6.62
C PHE A 304 -10.95 10.80 5.28
N ARG A 305 -11.76 10.39 4.29
CA ARG A 305 -11.90 11.10 3.02
C ARG A 305 -12.32 12.55 3.23
N ALA A 306 -13.30 12.80 4.09
CA ALA A 306 -13.77 14.13 4.43
C ALA A 306 -12.66 15.02 5.00
N ILE A 307 -11.88 14.48 5.95
CA ILE A 307 -10.75 15.17 6.57
C ILE A 307 -9.67 15.48 5.53
N ILE A 308 -9.33 14.51 4.69
CA ILE A 308 -8.37 14.69 3.59
C ILE A 308 -8.87 15.75 2.62
N ARG A 309 -10.17 15.78 2.35
CA ARG A 309 -10.84 16.78 1.52
C ARG A 309 -11.07 18.12 2.22
N ARG A 310 -10.69 18.26 3.49
CA ARG A 310 -10.92 19.47 4.31
C ARG A 310 -12.40 19.90 4.31
N GLN A 311 -13.30 18.93 4.17
CA GLN A 311 -14.74 19.16 4.25
C GLN A 311 -15.12 19.48 5.70
N ASP A 312 -16.16 20.29 5.88
CA ASP A 312 -16.72 20.56 7.20
C ASP A 312 -17.41 19.31 7.74
N THR A 313 -16.85 18.74 8.80
CA THR A 313 -17.42 17.58 9.52
C THR A 313 -18.09 17.98 10.84
N SER A 314 -18.23 19.28 11.13
CA SER A 314 -18.71 19.79 12.42
C SER A 314 -20.18 19.45 12.72
N ALA A 315 -20.97 19.21 11.68
CA ALA A 315 -22.37 18.78 11.80
C ALA A 315 -22.54 17.37 12.39
N PHE A 316 -21.46 16.59 12.51
CA PHE A 316 -21.50 15.22 13.00
C PHE A 316 -20.86 15.12 14.39
N THR A 317 -21.62 14.57 15.34
CA THR A 317 -21.19 14.40 16.73
C THR A 317 -20.26 13.21 16.95
N SER A 318 -20.23 12.26 16.01
CA SER A 318 -19.27 11.15 15.98
C SER A 318 -18.87 10.76 14.55
N PRO A 319 -17.68 10.16 14.35
CA PRO A 319 -17.28 9.59 13.06
C PRO A 319 -18.27 8.55 12.50
N SER A 320 -18.90 7.77 13.36
CA SER A 320 -19.93 6.79 12.97
C SER A 320 -21.19 7.45 12.41
N ASP A 321 -21.55 8.65 12.87
CA ASP A 321 -22.70 9.41 12.33
C ASP A 321 -22.40 9.91 10.91
N TYR A 322 -21.17 10.36 10.67
CA TYR A 322 -20.70 10.72 9.33
C TYR A 322 -20.80 9.53 8.39
N ALA A 323 -20.25 8.37 8.79
CA ALA A 323 -20.27 7.14 8.01
C ALA A 323 -21.69 6.73 7.60
N ARG A 324 -22.67 6.85 8.51
CA ARG A 324 -24.08 6.54 8.22
C ARG A 324 -24.73 7.49 7.22
N SER A 325 -24.27 8.74 7.15
CA SER A 325 -24.84 9.73 6.22
C SER A 325 -24.39 9.57 4.77
N SER A 326 -23.31 8.80 4.51
CA SER A 326 -22.74 8.55 3.17
C SER A 326 -22.65 9.81 2.29
N PRO A 327 -22.05 10.90 2.78
CA PRO A 327 -22.05 12.16 2.07
C PRO A 327 -21.12 12.12 0.84
N ARG A 328 -21.36 13.03 -0.10
CA ARG A 328 -20.56 13.12 -1.32
C ARG A 328 -19.14 13.58 -1.00
N ILE A 329 -18.15 12.78 -1.39
CA ILE A 329 -16.75 13.13 -1.28
C ILE A 329 -16.31 13.96 -2.50
N GLU A 330 -15.66 15.08 -2.23
CA GLU A 330 -15.12 15.97 -3.26
C GLU A 330 -13.90 15.35 -3.96
N SER A 331 -13.65 15.75 -5.20
CA SER A 331 -12.44 15.38 -5.94
C SER A 331 -11.26 16.27 -5.51
N PRO A 332 -10.00 15.82 -5.67
CA PRO A 332 -8.85 16.67 -5.38
C PRO A 332 -8.83 17.93 -6.28
N SER A 333 -8.27 19.02 -5.77
CA SER A 333 -8.13 20.31 -6.45
C SER A 333 -6.72 20.88 -6.23
N GLU A 334 -6.33 21.96 -6.92
CA GLU A 334 -5.02 22.60 -6.67
C GLU A 334 -4.88 23.11 -5.22
N GLU A 335 -5.96 23.58 -4.61
CA GLU A 335 -5.99 24.06 -3.22
C GLU A 335 -5.99 22.91 -2.19
N ASN A 336 -6.45 21.74 -2.59
CA ASN A 336 -6.42 20.51 -1.81
C ASN A 336 -5.97 19.30 -2.67
N PRO A 337 -4.66 19.19 -2.91
CA PRO A 337 -4.13 18.33 -3.96
C PRO A 337 -3.96 16.87 -3.57
N THR A 338 -4.13 16.52 -2.29
CA THR A 338 -3.84 15.15 -1.81
C THR A 338 -4.76 14.14 -2.46
N VAL A 339 -4.22 13.21 -3.24
CA VAL A 339 -5.04 12.15 -3.87
C VAL A 339 -5.39 11.08 -2.83
N ILE A 340 -6.55 10.42 -3.00
CA ILE A 340 -6.95 9.29 -2.16
C ILE A 340 -6.88 8.03 -3.01
N LEU A 341 -6.14 7.04 -2.51
CA LEU A 341 -6.03 5.71 -3.09
C LEU A 341 -6.86 4.75 -2.22
N SER A 342 -7.73 3.95 -2.82
CA SER A 342 -8.56 2.98 -2.09
C SER A 342 -8.31 1.56 -2.54
N ALA A 343 -7.86 0.72 -1.61
CA ALA A 343 -7.61 -0.69 -1.85
C ALA A 343 -8.67 -1.57 -1.19
N SER A 344 -9.01 -2.67 -1.88
CA SER A 344 -9.78 -3.80 -1.34
C SER A 344 -11.24 -3.50 -0.94
N GLY A 345 -11.86 -2.47 -1.52
CA GLY A 345 -13.31 -2.19 -1.38
C GLY A 345 -14.11 -2.30 -2.67
N HIS A 346 -13.47 -2.71 -3.77
CA HIS A 346 -14.06 -2.78 -5.10
C HIS A 346 -13.53 -3.98 -5.89
N THR A 347 -14.25 -4.31 -6.95
CA THR A 347 -13.96 -5.33 -7.94
C THR A 347 -13.93 -4.69 -9.34
N PRO A 348 -13.27 -5.30 -10.34
CA PRO A 348 -13.38 -4.83 -11.73
C PRO A 348 -14.83 -4.63 -12.18
N GLU A 349 -15.76 -5.35 -11.57
CA GLU A 349 -17.18 -5.32 -11.85
C GLU A 349 -17.93 -4.11 -11.30
N ASP A 350 -17.56 -3.59 -10.13
CA ASP A 350 -18.24 -2.49 -9.42
C ASP A 350 -17.43 -1.18 -9.36
N VAL A 351 -16.18 -1.19 -9.83
CA VAL A 351 -15.24 -0.08 -9.67
C VAL A 351 -15.74 1.25 -10.24
N ALA A 352 -16.54 1.23 -11.31
CA ALA A 352 -17.11 2.45 -11.88
C ALA A 352 -18.05 3.15 -10.89
N GLU A 353 -18.92 2.39 -10.21
CA GLU A 353 -19.82 2.92 -9.18
C GLU A 353 -19.02 3.40 -7.96
N TRP A 354 -18.03 2.61 -7.53
CA TRP A 354 -17.15 2.96 -6.42
C TRP A 354 -16.44 4.30 -6.65
N VAL A 355 -15.82 4.47 -7.82
CA VAL A 355 -15.07 5.67 -8.18
C VAL A 355 -15.99 6.86 -8.42
N GLU A 356 -17.21 6.65 -8.92
CA GLU A 356 -18.19 7.73 -9.04
C GLU A 356 -18.56 8.28 -7.66
N ARG A 357 -18.82 7.40 -6.69
CA ARG A 357 -19.15 7.76 -5.30
C ARG A 357 -18.00 8.46 -4.58
N THR A 358 -16.81 7.88 -4.64
CA THR A 358 -15.67 8.30 -3.81
C THR A 358 -14.81 9.37 -4.47
N GLY A 359 -14.67 9.34 -5.80
CA GLY A 359 -13.68 10.15 -6.50
C GLY A 359 -12.24 9.71 -6.24
N ASP A 360 -12.01 8.50 -5.74
CA ASP A 360 -10.68 7.96 -5.43
C ASP A 360 -9.99 7.37 -6.67
N VAL A 361 -8.72 7.03 -6.53
CA VAL A 361 -8.01 6.09 -7.41
C VAL A 361 -8.21 4.69 -6.85
N ALA A 362 -8.77 3.78 -7.66
CA ALA A 362 -9.04 2.40 -7.29
C ALA A 362 -7.78 1.54 -7.40
N VAL A 363 -7.34 0.98 -6.27
CA VAL A 363 -6.11 0.18 -6.15
C VAL A 363 -6.43 -1.31 -6.12
N PHE A 364 -5.88 -2.08 -7.06
CA PHE A 364 -6.13 -3.51 -7.22
C PHE A 364 -4.90 -4.35 -6.89
N GLY A 365 -5.10 -5.38 -6.07
CA GLY A 365 -4.05 -6.35 -5.73
C GLY A 365 -4.16 -7.65 -6.53
N ARG A 366 -4.98 -8.59 -6.03
CA ARG A 366 -5.15 -9.94 -6.59
C ARG A 366 -5.49 -9.95 -8.08
N TYR A 367 -6.33 -9.02 -8.53
CA TYR A 367 -6.68 -8.90 -9.95
C TYR A 367 -5.47 -8.49 -10.81
N PHE A 368 -4.64 -7.55 -10.34
CA PHE A 368 -3.40 -7.17 -11.03
C PHE A 368 -2.33 -8.26 -11.00
N ILE A 369 -2.36 -9.17 -10.02
CA ILE A 369 -1.52 -10.37 -10.07
C ILE A 369 -1.86 -11.14 -11.34
N ALA A 370 -3.12 -11.49 -11.57
CA ALA A 370 -3.53 -12.38 -12.67
C ALA A 370 -3.73 -11.71 -14.04
N ASN A 371 -3.82 -10.38 -14.07
CA ASN A 371 -4.15 -9.60 -15.26
C ASN A 371 -3.11 -8.48 -15.43
N PRO A 372 -2.06 -8.68 -16.25
CA PRO A 372 -1.06 -7.65 -16.49
C PRO A 372 -1.65 -6.39 -17.13
N ASP A 373 -2.70 -6.55 -17.93
CA ASP A 373 -3.44 -5.51 -18.65
C ASP A 373 -4.77 -5.12 -17.97
N LEU A 374 -4.87 -5.28 -16.64
CA LEU A 374 -6.11 -5.02 -15.89
C LEU A 374 -6.79 -3.67 -16.25
N PRO A 375 -6.07 -2.53 -16.40
CA PRO A 375 -6.71 -1.27 -16.76
C PRO A 375 -7.44 -1.34 -18.10
N ALA A 376 -6.82 -1.93 -19.13
CA ALA A 376 -7.47 -2.11 -20.43
C ALA A 376 -8.72 -2.99 -20.30
N ARG A 377 -8.64 -4.08 -19.53
CA ARG A 377 -9.80 -4.94 -19.29
C ARG A 377 -10.96 -4.21 -18.61
N VAL A 378 -10.67 -3.33 -17.63
CA VAL A 378 -11.70 -2.52 -16.96
C VAL A 378 -12.27 -1.46 -17.91
N PHE A 379 -11.43 -0.70 -18.61
CA PHE A 379 -11.88 0.40 -19.47
C PHE A 379 -12.61 -0.05 -20.73
N GLU A 380 -12.34 -1.25 -21.21
CA GLU A 380 -12.97 -1.82 -22.41
C GLU A 380 -14.05 -2.86 -22.08
N GLY A 381 -14.26 -3.15 -20.79
CA GLY A 381 -15.22 -4.17 -20.35
C GLY A 381 -14.84 -5.58 -20.78
N LEU A 382 -13.55 -5.88 -20.89
CA LEU A 382 -13.05 -7.21 -21.28
C LEU A 382 -13.10 -8.20 -20.11
N PRO A 383 -13.19 -9.51 -20.40
CA PRO A 383 -13.12 -10.55 -19.37
C PRO A 383 -11.83 -10.48 -18.54
N VAL A 384 -11.97 -10.65 -17.22
CA VAL A 384 -10.84 -10.66 -16.26
C VAL A 384 -10.51 -12.09 -15.84
N ASN A 385 -9.22 -12.41 -15.77
CA ASN A 385 -8.71 -13.69 -15.29
C ASN A 385 -8.88 -13.84 -13.78
N HIS A 386 -9.23 -15.06 -13.36
CA HIS A 386 -9.16 -15.46 -11.96
C HIS A 386 -7.71 -15.59 -11.50
N TYR A 387 -7.45 -15.19 -10.26
CA TYR A 387 -6.15 -15.34 -9.62
C TYR A 387 -5.97 -16.72 -8.98
N ASP A 388 -4.74 -17.23 -9.03
CA ASP A 388 -4.35 -18.52 -8.44
C ASP A 388 -3.54 -18.28 -7.16
N ARG A 389 -4.22 -18.34 -6.00
CA ARG A 389 -3.63 -18.04 -4.68
C ARG A 389 -2.36 -18.87 -4.35
N PRO A 390 -2.32 -20.20 -4.61
CA PRO A 390 -1.10 -20.99 -4.49
C PRO A 390 0.16 -20.40 -5.14
N THR A 391 0.01 -19.57 -6.17
CA THR A 391 1.15 -18.95 -6.87
C THR A 391 1.59 -17.61 -6.27
N PHE A 392 0.89 -17.05 -5.28
CA PHE A 392 1.17 -15.69 -4.81
C PHE A 392 2.58 -15.53 -4.27
N TYR A 393 3.12 -16.55 -3.60
CA TYR A 393 4.46 -16.53 -2.99
C TYR A 393 5.34 -17.70 -3.45
N SER A 394 5.00 -18.36 -4.56
CA SER A 394 5.82 -19.43 -5.13
C SER A 394 7.08 -18.89 -5.81
N ALA A 395 8.12 -19.71 -5.88
CA ALA A 395 9.32 -19.40 -6.65
C ALA A 395 9.09 -19.53 -8.17
N GLY A 396 9.97 -18.91 -8.96
CA GLY A 396 10.00 -19.01 -10.41
C GLY A 396 8.91 -18.19 -11.13
N PRO A 397 8.77 -18.38 -12.46
CA PRO A 397 7.93 -17.55 -13.32
C PRO A 397 6.42 -17.83 -13.17
N ARG A 398 6.05 -18.98 -12.60
CA ARG A 398 4.65 -19.42 -12.50
C ARG A 398 3.82 -18.47 -11.62
N GLY A 399 2.70 -17.98 -12.17
CA GLY A 399 1.82 -17.00 -11.54
C GLY A 399 2.50 -15.65 -11.30
N TYR A 400 3.55 -15.35 -12.05
CA TYR A 400 4.33 -14.12 -11.95
C TYR A 400 4.49 -13.47 -13.32
N THR A 401 5.31 -14.05 -14.19
CA THR A 401 5.59 -13.54 -15.54
C THR A 401 4.99 -14.41 -16.66
N ASP A 402 4.46 -15.60 -16.36
CA ASP A 402 3.78 -16.47 -17.33
C ASP A 402 2.32 -16.09 -17.64
N LEU A 403 1.90 -14.91 -17.19
CA LEU A 403 0.53 -14.41 -17.30
C LEU A 403 0.36 -13.55 -18.55
N LEU A 404 -0.70 -13.81 -19.29
CA LEU A 404 -0.96 -13.16 -20.58
C LEU A 404 -1.89 -11.97 -20.45
N THR A 405 -1.69 -11.01 -21.34
CA THR A 405 -2.67 -9.99 -21.67
C THR A 405 -3.85 -10.62 -22.43
N TYR A 406 -4.98 -9.92 -22.47
CA TYR A 406 -6.16 -10.37 -23.20
C TYR A 406 -5.87 -10.54 -24.70
N ALA A 407 -5.07 -9.64 -25.29
CA ALA A 407 -4.67 -9.74 -26.69
C ALA A 407 -3.87 -11.02 -26.97
N GLU A 408 -2.86 -11.31 -26.15
CA GLU A 408 -2.05 -12.54 -26.27
C GLU A 408 -2.89 -13.82 -26.06
N GLU A 409 -3.90 -13.78 -25.18
CA GLU A 409 -4.86 -14.88 -25.03
C GLU A 409 -5.67 -15.12 -26.31
N GLN A 410 -6.10 -14.05 -27.00
CA GLN A 410 -6.85 -14.20 -28.25
C GLN A 410 -5.97 -14.72 -29.38
N GLU A 411 -4.74 -14.23 -29.51
CA GLU A 411 -3.77 -14.70 -30.51
C GLU A 411 -3.52 -16.21 -30.37
N ARG A 412 -3.20 -16.68 -29.15
CA ARG A 412 -2.98 -18.12 -28.90
C ARG A 412 -4.19 -18.99 -29.22
N ARG A 413 -5.41 -18.48 -29.06
CA ARG A 413 -6.65 -19.20 -29.43
C ARG A 413 -6.89 -19.22 -30.93
N GLY A 414 -6.48 -18.17 -31.64
CA GLY A 414 -6.53 -18.09 -33.09
C GLY A 414 -5.59 -19.11 -33.75
N ASP A 415 -4.37 -19.23 -33.23
CA ASP A 415 -3.34 -20.15 -33.76
C ASP A 415 -3.66 -21.63 -33.48
N GLY A 416 -4.40 -21.93 -32.41
CA GLY A 416 -4.85 -23.29 -32.09
C GLY A 416 -6.02 -23.83 -32.93
N ARG A 417 -6.48 -23.08 -33.94
CA ARG A 417 -7.54 -23.49 -34.90
C ARG A 417 -7.01 -23.82 -36.30
N GLN A 418 -5.69 -23.92 -36.49
CA GLN A 418 -5.08 -24.38 -37.74
C GLN A 418 -4.81 -25.88 -37.73
#